data_AF-A0A523X269-F1
#
_entry.id   AF-A0A523X269-F1
#
_cell.length_a   1.000
_cell.length_b   1.000
_cell.length_c   1.000
_cell.angle_alpha   90.00
_cell.angle_beta   90.00
_cell.angle_gamma   90.00
#
_symmetry.space_group_name_H-M   'P 1'
#
loop_
_entity.id
_entity.type
_entity.pdbx_description
1 polymer ?
#
loop_
_entity_poly.entity_id
_entity_poly.type
_entity_poly.pdbx_seq_one_letter_code
_entity_poly.pdbx_strand_id
1 'polypeptide(L)' 'LEKGMDGYIAAYCPALKGCVTQGKTEEEATQNLKEAIGLYLETDPEEGKQLSSIVEILRHERRNHYA' A
#
# COMPACT_ATOMS: atom_id res chain seq x y z
N LEU A 1 -7.29 6.42 -1.26
CA LEU A 1 -8.49 5.93 -1.99
C LEU A 1 -9.03 7.07 -2.81
N GLU A 2 -9.49 6.81 -4.02
CA GLU A 2 -10.07 7.79 -4.94
C GLU A 2 -11.31 7.19 -5.60
N LYS A 3 -12.41 7.95 -5.72
CA LYS A 3 -13.68 7.45 -6.30
C LYS A 3 -13.80 7.88 -7.76
N GLY A 4 -13.94 6.91 -8.65
CA GLY A 4 -14.18 7.11 -10.08
C GLY A 4 -15.64 7.45 -10.39
N MET A 5 -15.87 8.07 -11.55
CA MET A 5 -17.21 8.41 -12.04
C MET A 5 -18.03 7.18 -12.47
N ASP A 6 -17.38 6.05 -12.65
CA ASP A 6 -17.95 4.75 -13.01
C ASP A 6 -18.43 3.92 -11.81
N GLY A 7 -18.33 4.49 -10.60
CA GLY A 7 -18.69 3.81 -9.35
C GLY A 7 -17.61 2.86 -8.82
N TYR A 8 -16.41 2.87 -9.39
CA TYR A 8 -15.26 2.16 -8.85
C TYR A 8 -14.46 3.05 -7.90
N ILE A 9 -13.74 2.42 -6.99
CA ILE A 9 -12.86 3.05 -6.02
C ILE A 9 -11.45 2.55 -6.28
N ALA A 10 -10.55 3.46 -6.61
CA ALA A 10 -9.14 3.18 -6.76
C ALA A 10 -8.43 3.23 -5.39
N ALA A 11 -7.56 2.25 -5.15
CA ALA A 11 -6.67 2.17 -4.01
C ALA A 11 -5.22 2.13 -4.48
N TYR A 12 -4.34 2.86 -3.80
CA TYR A 12 -2.92 2.87 -4.11
C TYR A 12 -2.11 3.00 -2.82
N CYS A 13 -0.90 2.44 -2.84
CA CYS A 13 0.06 2.57 -1.75
C CYS A 13 1.14 3.59 -2.18
N PRO A 14 1.22 4.79 -1.57
CA PRO A 14 2.22 5.78 -1.95
C PRO A 14 3.68 5.30 -1.84
N ALA A 15 3.91 4.31 -0.97
CA ALA A 15 5.23 3.71 -0.80
C ALA A 15 5.61 2.79 -1.96
N LEU A 16 4.62 2.22 -2.66
CA LEU A 16 4.80 1.31 -3.79
C LEU A 16 4.39 2.01 -5.08
N LYS A 17 5.36 2.64 -5.75
CA LYS A 17 5.11 3.38 -6.99
C LYS A 17 4.53 2.43 -8.05
N GLY A 18 3.39 2.81 -8.61
CA GLY A 18 2.72 2.06 -9.67
C GLY A 18 1.79 0.94 -9.20
N CYS A 19 1.69 0.66 -7.90
CA CYS A 19 0.71 -0.28 -7.38
C CYS A 19 -0.63 0.42 -7.16
N VAL A 20 -1.51 0.31 -8.16
CA VAL A 20 -2.88 0.83 -8.14
C VAL A 20 -3.84 -0.32 -8.40
N THR A 21 -4.85 -0.44 -7.56
CA THR A 21 -5.94 -1.41 -7.70
C THR A 21 -7.28 -0.69 -7.64
N GLN A 22 -8.35 -1.39 -8.01
CA GLN A 22 -9.70 -0.83 -7.95
C GLN A 22 -10.71 -1.87 -7.48
N GLY A 23 -11.83 -1.42 -6.93
CA GLY A 23 -12.96 -2.25 -6.50
C GLY A 23 -14.25 -1.44 -6.44
N LYS A 24 -15.41 -2.09 -6.43
CA LYS A 24 -16.72 -1.43 -6.30
C LYS A 24 -16.99 -0.91 -4.89
N THR A 25 -16.27 -1.44 -3.90
CA THR A 25 -16.30 -0.94 -2.51
C THR A 25 -14.90 -0.59 -2.02
N GLU A 26 -14.84 0.18 -0.93
CA GLU A 26 -13.56 0.53 -0.29
C GLU A 26 -12.86 -0.72 0.25
N GLU A 27 -13.63 -1.69 0.77
CA GLU A 27 -13.11 -2.98 1.21
C GLU A 27 -12.52 -3.77 0.05
N GLU A 28 -13.23 -3.87 -1.08
CA GLU A 28 -12.76 -4.60 -2.26
C GLU A 28 -11.46 -3.99 -2.82
N ALA A 29 -11.44 -2.67 -3.03
CA ALA A 29 -10.25 -1.97 -3.52
C ALA A 29 -9.05 -2.17 -2.59
N THR A 30 -9.29 -2.15 -1.27
CA THR A 30 -8.25 -2.35 -0.25
C THR A 30 -7.76 -3.79 -0.17
N GLN A 31 -8.64 -4.79 -0.32
CA GLN A 31 -8.25 -6.20 -0.36
C GLN A 31 -7.41 -6.48 -1.61
N ASN A 32 -7.86 -6.01 -2.77
CA ASN A 32 -7.11 -6.12 -4.02
C ASN A 32 -5.71 -5.47 -3.88
N LEU A 33 -5.63 -4.31 -3.21
CA LEU A 33 -4.34 -3.66 -2.96
C LEU A 33 -3.43 -4.53 -2.08
N LYS A 34 -3.93 -5.17 -1.03
CA LYS A 34 -3.13 -6.05 -0.16
C LYS A 34 -2.58 -7.26 -0.91
N GLU A 35 -3.39 -7.88 -1.76
CA GLU A 35 -2.96 -9.01 -2.59
C GLU A 35 -1.90 -8.57 -3.61
N ALA A 36 -2.12 -7.45 -4.28
CA ALA A 36 -1.15 -6.89 -5.23
C ALA A 36 0.19 -6.54 -4.56
N ILE A 37 0.16 -5.99 -3.34
CA ILE A 37 1.37 -5.75 -2.54
C ILE A 37 2.07 -7.07 -2.21
N GLY A 38 1.33 -8.11 -1.83
CA GLY A 38 1.91 -9.44 -1.58
C GLY A 38 2.67 -9.97 -2.80
N LEU A 39 2.00 -9.98 -3.96
CA LEU A 39 2.59 -10.43 -5.22
C LEU A 39 3.79 -9.57 -5.66
N TYR A 40 3.72 -8.26 -5.45
CA TYR A 40 4.82 -7.34 -5.73
C TYR A 40 6.08 -7.70 -4.92
N LEU A 41 5.91 -7.92 -3.61
CA LEU A 41 7.01 -8.26 -2.72
C LEU A 41 7.59 -9.66 -2.98
N GLU A 42 6.78 -10.59 -3.50
CA GLU A 42 7.25 -11.91 -3.93
C GLU A 42 8.09 -11.84 -5.22
N THR A 43 7.81 -10.88 -6.10
CA THR A 43 8.52 -10.73 -7.38
C THR A 43 9.79 -9.89 -7.27
N ASP A 44 9.85 -8.93 -6.35
CA ASP A 44 11.06 -8.13 -6.08
C ASP A 44 11.39 -8.07 -4.56
N PRO A 45 12.20 -9.03 -4.07
CA PRO A 45 12.56 -9.09 -2.65
C PRO A 45 13.43 -7.92 -2.17
N GLU A 46 14.19 -7.29 -3.07
CA GLU A 46 15.09 -6.19 -2.73
C GLU A 46 14.28 -4.90 -2.50
N GLU A 47 13.30 -4.62 -3.36
CA GLU A 47 12.38 -3.50 -3.15
C GLU A 47 11.51 -3.70 -1.90
N GLY A 48 11.12 -4.96 -1.62
CA GLY A 48 10.43 -5.31 -0.38
C GLY A 48 11.24 -5.04 0.90
N LYS A 49 12.57 -5.25 0.88
CA LYS A 49 13.46 -4.88 1.99
C LYS A 49 13.59 -3.37 2.17
N GLN A 50 13.59 -2.60 1.07
CA GLN A 50 13.64 -1.14 1.15
C GLN A 50 12.37 -0.58 1.81
N LEU A 51 11.22 -1.14 1.44
CA LEU A 51 9.92 -0.79 2.03
C LEU A 51 9.82 -1.18 3.50
N SER A 52 10.27 -2.37 3.87
CA SER A 52 10.26 -2.80 5.28
C SER A 52 11.13 -1.88 6.14
N SER A 53 12.30 -1.49 5.64
CA SER A 53 13.22 -0.57 6.32
C SER A 53 12.59 0.81 6.52
N ILE A 54 11.92 1.36 5.50
CA ILE A 54 11.21 2.66 5.59
C ILE A 54 10.06 2.58 6.60
N VAL A 55 9.27 1.51 6.57
CA VAL A 55 8.15 1.32 7.51
C VAL A 55 8.65 1.17 8.95
N GLU A 56 9.78 0.51 9.17
CA GLU A 56 10.39 0.41 10.51
C GLU A 56 10.93 1.75 11.02
N ILE A 57 11.58 2.54 10.16
CA ILE A 57 12.03 3.90 10.50
C ILE A 57 10.83 4.77 10.88
N LEU A 58 9.78 4.81 10.06
CA LEU A 58 8.57 5.59 10.35
C LEU A 58 7.85 5.11 11.62
N ARG A 59 7.85 3.81 11.90
CA ARG A 59 7.32 3.26 13.17
C ARG A 59 8.19 3.61 14.37
N HIS A 60 9.49 3.79 14.19
CA HIS A 60 10.41 4.23 15.24
C HIS A 60 10.23 5.73 15.51
N GLU A 61 10.12 6.55 14.47
CA GLU A 61 9.87 7.99 14.60
C GLU A 61 8.50 8.30 15.23
N ARG A 62 7.44 7.58 14.84
CA ARG A 62 6.13 7.72 15.51
C ARG A 62 6.12 7.27 16.98
N ARG A 63 7.02 6.36 17.37
CA ARG A 63 7.19 5.96 18.78
C ARG A 63 7.96 7.02 19.59
N ASN A 64 8.88 7.76 18.97
CA ASN A 64 9.64 8.82 19.65
C ASN A 64 8.89 10.16 19.74
N HIS A 65 7.88 10.41 18.90
CA HIS A 65 7.15 11.69 18.89
C HIS A 65 6.00 11.80 19.91
N TYR A 66 5.74 10.73 20.69
CA TYR A 66 4.73 10.67 21.76
C TYR A 66 5.33 10.23 23.12
N ALA A 67 6.64 10.34 23.31
CA ALA A 67 7.33 10.14 24.57
C ALA A 67 7.60 11.47 25.28
#